data_AF-A0A4V3IXM4-F1
#
_entry.id   AF-A0A4V3IXM4-F1
#
_cell.length_a   1.000
_cell.length_b   1.000
_cell.length_c   1.000
_cell.angle_alpha   90.00
_cell.angle_beta   90.00
_cell.angle_gamma   90.00
#
_symmetry.space_group_name_H-M   'P 1'
#
loop_
_entity.id
_entity.type
_entity.pdbx_description
1 polymer ?
#
loop_
_entity_poly.entity_id
_entity_poly.type
_entity_poly.pdbx_seq_one_letter_code
_entity_poly.pdbx_strand_id
1 'polypeptide(L)'
;MSKNPSTSKMEEDVRQKLLDAGLKLHKGRSAIQCGHEASRDNHPVLSPDILIKSAKVAVEIDSDYTHADEFMKDQLRNQLLGEVGWTVVRLRLGGLSEVGPHDVISESSGPTKASINALIEAIRDAVTGRPGTVRHIAKAVRPKSTKTPSRLGAISPHKYTENAFHVSWIGEGNTIERMVAMDGGNYLAVGEGWGAPRFLCWLGLAGIPKAQWRAPLIELLTEMDDFGSVSQFPWGDHLFTGAQASKIRVFEKFNAGGEDWDATCNLVGVDAITETAFTAQGEVLAQLHDGAVDAGWRLDDLLITTGMHGPYQRFRLIRSGVRAKLWATT
;
A
#
# COMPACT_ATOMS: atom_id res chain seq x y z
N MET A 1 -13.21 19.45 -10.79
CA MET A 1 -12.45 18.44 -10.02
C MET A 1 -11.81 19.13 -8.84
N SER A 2 -12.02 18.65 -7.60
CA SER A 2 -11.09 19.01 -6.51
C SER A 2 -9.72 18.49 -6.94
N LYS A 3 -8.69 19.33 -6.88
CA LYS A 3 -7.34 18.96 -7.32
C LYS A 3 -6.64 17.98 -6.37
N ASN A 4 -7.30 17.48 -5.32
CA ASN A 4 -6.68 16.64 -4.31
C ASN A 4 -7.55 15.41 -3.93
N PRO A 5 -7.09 14.16 -4.18
CA PRO A 5 -7.83 12.93 -3.84
C PRO A 5 -8.03 12.70 -2.33
N SER A 6 -7.13 13.22 -1.49
CA SER A 6 -7.17 13.03 -0.03
C SER A 6 -8.31 13.81 0.64
N THR A 7 -8.56 15.04 0.21
CA THR A 7 -9.68 15.87 0.70
C THR A 7 -11.02 15.26 0.29
N SER A 8 -11.10 14.65 -0.90
CA SER A 8 -12.30 13.95 -1.36
C SER A 8 -12.67 12.75 -0.49
N LYS A 9 -11.69 11.99 0.02
CA LYS A 9 -11.97 10.84 0.90
C LYS A 9 -12.39 11.29 2.30
N MET A 10 -11.81 12.37 2.80
CA MET A 10 -12.18 12.97 4.08
C MET A 10 -13.62 13.52 4.03
N GLU A 11 -13.98 14.24 2.95
CA GLU A 11 -15.33 14.74 2.71
C GLU A 11 -16.37 13.61 2.76
N GLU A 12 -16.08 12.50 2.07
CA GLU A 12 -16.99 11.34 2.01
C GLU A 12 -17.16 10.65 3.38
N ASP A 13 -16.07 10.49 4.15
CA ASP A 13 -16.13 9.92 5.50
C ASP A 13 -16.94 10.81 6.47
N VAL A 14 -16.78 12.13 6.40
CA VAL A 14 -17.60 13.07 7.17
C VAL A 14 -19.06 12.99 6.74
N ARG A 15 -19.34 12.99 5.43
CA ARG A 15 -20.70 12.86 4.88
C ARG A 15 -21.40 11.61 5.39
N GLN A 16 -20.73 10.46 5.37
CA GLN A 16 -21.30 9.21 5.88
C GLN A 16 -21.65 9.32 7.37
N LYS A 17 -20.75 9.87 8.19
CA LYS A 17 -21.01 10.05 9.63
C LYS A 17 -22.18 10.98 9.92
N LEU A 18 -22.37 12.03 9.12
CA LEU A 18 -23.53 12.92 9.23
C LEU A 18 -24.84 12.22 8.83
N LEU A 19 -24.82 11.37 7.80
CA LEU A 19 -25.96 10.53 7.41
C LEU A 19 -26.31 9.52 8.52
N ASP A 20 -25.31 8.85 9.09
CA ASP A 20 -25.48 7.90 10.20
C ASP A 20 -26.06 8.58 11.45
N ALA A 21 -25.77 9.88 11.64
CA ALA A 21 -26.36 10.71 12.70
C ALA A 21 -27.80 11.18 12.40
N GLY A 22 -28.39 10.76 11.29
CA GLY A 22 -29.76 11.06 10.88
C GLY A 22 -29.97 12.39 10.18
N LEU A 23 -28.90 13.08 9.76
CA LEU A 23 -29.02 14.37 9.04
C LEU A 23 -29.45 14.14 7.59
N LYS A 24 -30.43 14.94 7.13
CA LYS A 24 -30.93 14.89 5.75
C LYS A 24 -30.07 15.75 4.82
N LEU A 25 -29.01 15.17 4.29
CA LEU A 25 -28.09 15.86 3.38
C LEU A 25 -28.63 15.90 1.94
N HIS A 26 -28.25 16.94 1.20
CA HIS A 26 -28.45 16.99 -0.25
C HIS A 26 -27.62 15.89 -0.93
N LYS A 27 -28.21 15.23 -1.92
CA LYS A 27 -27.54 14.17 -2.69
C LYS A 27 -26.61 14.79 -3.73
N GLY A 28 -25.34 14.40 -3.71
CA GLY A 28 -24.35 14.87 -4.66
C GLY A 28 -23.88 16.30 -4.39
N ARG A 29 -23.08 16.83 -5.31
CA ARG A 29 -22.57 18.21 -5.27
C ARG A 29 -23.62 19.16 -5.84
N SER A 30 -23.78 20.31 -5.21
CA SER A 30 -24.60 21.40 -5.72
C SER A 30 -23.86 22.71 -5.48
N ALA A 31 -24.24 23.73 -6.24
CA ALA A 31 -23.71 25.07 -6.12
C ALA A 31 -24.80 26.05 -5.70
N ILE A 32 -24.39 27.14 -5.08
CA ILE A 32 -25.24 28.23 -4.61
C ILE A 32 -24.83 29.48 -5.34
N GLN A 33 -25.79 30.15 -5.97
CA GLN A 33 -25.63 31.51 -6.45
C GLN A 33 -25.64 32.44 -5.24
N CYS A 34 -24.53 33.14 -4.98
CA CYS A 34 -24.34 33.95 -3.79
C CYS A 34 -24.70 35.42 -3.99
N GLY A 35 -24.51 36.22 -2.92
CA GLY A 35 -24.61 37.69 -2.92
C GLY A 35 -23.63 38.36 -3.90
N HIS A 36 -23.59 39.69 -3.91
CA HIS A 36 -22.73 40.44 -4.84
C HIS A 36 -21.31 40.56 -4.28
N GLU A 37 -20.31 40.12 -5.03
CA GLU A 37 -18.90 40.32 -4.70
C GLU A 37 -18.40 41.60 -5.39
N ALA A 38 -18.38 42.71 -4.65
CA ALA A 38 -18.03 44.03 -5.19
C ALA A 38 -16.64 44.09 -5.87
N SER A 39 -15.66 43.33 -5.36
CA SER A 39 -14.29 43.32 -5.90
C SER A 39 -14.19 42.73 -7.32
N ARG A 40 -15.15 41.87 -7.69
CA ARG A 40 -15.22 41.19 -8.99
C ARG A 40 -16.41 41.61 -9.84
N ASP A 41 -17.22 42.51 -9.30
CA ASP A 41 -18.49 42.95 -9.86
C ASP A 41 -19.34 41.80 -10.42
N ASN A 42 -19.55 40.77 -9.60
CA ASN A 42 -20.31 39.60 -10.00
C ASN A 42 -21.09 38.99 -8.83
N HIS A 43 -21.92 37.99 -9.16
CA HIS A 43 -22.51 37.10 -8.18
C HIS A 43 -21.78 35.75 -8.30
N PRO A 44 -20.85 35.41 -7.39
CA PRO A 44 -20.11 34.18 -7.47
C PRO A 44 -21.02 32.97 -7.21
N VAL A 45 -20.65 31.84 -7.83
CA VAL A 45 -21.29 30.55 -7.59
C VAL A 45 -20.35 29.72 -6.72
N LEU A 46 -20.75 29.47 -5.47
CA LEU A 46 -19.95 28.69 -4.52
C LEU A 46 -20.47 27.25 -4.43
N SER A 47 -19.57 26.29 -4.28
CA SER A 47 -19.90 24.88 -4.05
C SER A 47 -19.42 24.48 -2.66
N PRO A 48 -20.29 24.51 -1.64
CA PRO A 48 -19.96 23.94 -0.33
C PRO A 48 -19.78 22.44 -0.40
N ASP A 49 -18.98 21.88 0.50
CA ASP A 49 -18.74 20.44 0.57
C ASP A 49 -20.05 19.66 0.82
N ILE A 50 -20.83 20.09 1.81
CA ILE A 50 -22.08 19.43 2.21
C ILE A 50 -23.19 20.47 2.35
N LEU A 51 -24.41 20.11 1.94
CA LEU A 51 -25.58 20.98 2.00
C LEU A 51 -26.75 20.30 2.71
N ILE A 52 -27.48 21.08 3.51
CA ILE A 52 -28.79 20.72 4.05
C ILE A 52 -29.80 21.70 3.46
N LYS A 53 -30.24 21.39 2.23
CA LYS A 53 -31.00 22.32 1.38
C LYS A 53 -32.29 22.81 2.02
N SER A 54 -33.00 21.95 2.77
CA SER A 54 -34.27 22.30 3.41
C SER A 54 -34.13 23.36 4.50
N ALA A 55 -32.94 23.52 5.08
CA ALA A 55 -32.66 24.46 6.16
C ALA A 55 -31.72 25.60 5.75
N LYS A 56 -31.31 25.65 4.46
CA LYS A 56 -30.26 26.57 3.96
C LYS A 56 -28.99 26.55 4.81
N VAL A 57 -28.52 25.36 5.19
CA VAL A 57 -27.23 25.19 5.89
C VAL A 57 -26.18 24.64 4.93
N ALA A 58 -25.04 25.33 4.85
CA ALA A 58 -23.85 24.92 4.13
C ALA A 58 -22.77 24.48 5.13
N VAL A 59 -22.14 23.34 4.86
CA VAL A 59 -21.10 22.78 5.71
C VAL A 59 -19.80 22.67 4.91
N GLU A 60 -18.72 23.21 5.44
CA GLU A 60 -17.37 23.18 4.84
C GLU A 60 -16.41 22.39 5.75
N ILE A 61 -15.52 21.60 5.16
CA ILE A 61 -14.51 20.80 5.87
C ILE A 61 -13.13 21.35 5.50
N ASP A 62 -12.61 22.20 6.37
CA ASP A 62 -11.39 22.94 6.08
C ASP A 62 -10.19 22.31 6.79
N SER A 63 -9.21 21.85 6.00
CA SER A 63 -7.93 21.36 6.52
C SER A 63 -6.85 22.44 6.52
N ASP A 64 -5.97 22.40 7.54
CA ASP A 64 -4.81 23.30 7.67
C ASP A 64 -3.89 23.26 6.45
N TYR A 65 -3.76 22.08 5.82
CA TYR A 65 -3.04 21.90 4.56
C TYR A 65 -3.54 22.79 3.41
N THR A 66 -4.83 23.11 3.38
CA THR A 66 -5.48 23.86 2.29
C THR A 66 -5.90 25.28 2.67
N HIS A 67 -6.15 25.53 3.96
CA HIS A 67 -6.80 26.75 4.44
C HIS A 67 -5.96 27.57 5.44
N ALA A 68 -4.68 27.23 5.66
CA ALA A 68 -3.81 27.97 6.59
C ALA A 68 -3.76 29.48 6.28
N ASP A 69 -3.71 29.86 5.00
CA ASP A 69 -3.58 31.27 4.56
C ASP A 69 -4.85 31.83 3.90
N GLU A 70 -5.99 31.12 3.97
CA GLU A 70 -7.21 31.47 3.24
C GLU A 70 -8.27 32.18 4.10
N PHE A 71 -7.90 32.63 5.31
CA PHE A 71 -8.83 33.19 6.30
C PHE A 71 -9.77 34.29 5.74
N MET A 72 -9.20 35.30 5.06
CA MET A 72 -9.99 36.42 4.51
C MET A 72 -10.98 35.95 3.44
N LYS A 73 -10.59 34.95 2.65
CA LYS A 73 -11.45 34.37 1.63
C LYS A 73 -12.54 33.49 2.25
N ASP A 74 -12.22 32.76 3.31
CA ASP A 74 -13.20 32.00 4.08
C ASP A 74 -14.26 32.92 4.70
N GLN A 75 -13.84 34.07 5.23
CA GLN A 75 -14.74 35.11 5.73
C GLN A 75 -15.63 35.70 4.63
N LEU A 76 -15.05 36.03 3.47
CA LEU A 76 -15.81 36.52 2.31
C LEU A 76 -16.84 35.49 1.84
N ARG A 77 -16.49 34.19 1.77
CA ARG A 77 -17.43 33.11 1.44
C ARG A 77 -18.58 33.03 2.44
N ASN A 78 -18.32 33.15 3.74
CA ASN A 78 -19.35 33.16 4.77
C ASN A 78 -20.31 34.34 4.57
N GLN A 79 -19.78 35.54 4.30
CA GLN A 79 -20.59 36.73 4.03
C GLN A 79 -21.48 36.53 2.80
N LEU A 80 -20.90 36.12 1.67
CA LEU A 80 -21.60 35.93 0.39
C LEU A 80 -22.72 34.88 0.46
N LEU A 81 -22.53 33.83 1.26
CA LEU A 81 -23.56 32.83 1.55
C LEU A 81 -24.63 33.39 2.50
N GLY A 82 -24.23 34.13 3.53
CA GLY A 82 -25.13 34.79 4.48
C GLY A 82 -26.09 35.78 3.81
N GLU A 83 -25.61 36.56 2.84
CA GLU A 83 -26.42 37.53 2.08
C GLU A 83 -27.59 36.89 1.31
N VAL A 84 -27.46 35.61 0.92
CA VAL A 84 -28.54 34.84 0.28
C VAL A 84 -29.28 33.92 1.25
N GLY A 85 -29.09 34.15 2.56
CA GLY A 85 -29.80 33.50 3.66
C GLY A 85 -29.30 32.10 3.98
N TRP A 86 -28.04 31.78 3.68
CA TRP A 86 -27.43 30.50 4.09
C TRP A 86 -26.62 30.67 5.37
N THR A 87 -26.79 29.72 6.29
CA THR A 87 -25.94 29.59 7.48
C THR A 87 -24.75 28.68 7.15
N VAL A 88 -23.54 29.14 7.43
CA VAL A 88 -22.32 28.34 7.22
C VAL A 88 -21.85 27.72 8.53
N VAL A 89 -21.55 26.42 8.49
CA VAL A 89 -20.98 25.65 9.60
C VAL A 89 -19.66 25.05 9.13
N ARG A 90 -18.54 25.40 9.76
CA ARG A 90 -17.22 24.91 9.32
C ARG A 90 -16.63 23.92 10.32
N LEU A 91 -16.07 22.82 9.82
CA LEU A 91 -15.13 21.99 10.56
C LEU A 91 -13.71 22.46 10.23
N ARG A 92 -13.10 23.22 11.15
CA ARG A 92 -11.76 23.81 11.03
C ARG A 92 -10.73 22.86 11.67
N LEU A 93 -9.97 22.13 10.86
CA LEU A 93 -8.97 21.15 11.33
C LEU A 93 -7.57 21.75 11.46
N GLY A 94 -6.72 21.17 12.30
CA GLY A 94 -5.34 21.61 12.50
C GLY A 94 -5.17 22.91 13.28
N GLY A 95 -6.18 23.32 14.05
CA GLY A 95 -6.12 24.53 14.88
C GLY A 95 -6.30 25.83 14.09
N LEU A 96 -6.93 25.76 12.92
CA LEU A 96 -7.27 26.94 12.13
C LEU A 96 -8.18 27.92 12.91
N SER A 97 -8.00 29.22 12.63
CA SER A 97 -8.79 30.30 13.24
C SER A 97 -10.29 30.19 12.95
N GLU A 98 -11.08 30.72 13.88
CA GLU A 98 -12.54 30.89 13.79
C GLU A 98 -12.92 31.89 12.70
N VAL A 99 -13.85 31.52 11.82
CA VAL A 99 -14.41 32.38 10.77
C VAL A 99 -15.86 32.77 11.07
N GLY A 100 -16.63 31.86 11.68
CA GLY A 100 -18.05 32.07 11.94
C GLY A 100 -18.57 31.45 13.24
N PRO A 101 -19.77 31.85 13.67
CA PRO A 101 -20.29 31.54 15.00
C PRO A 101 -20.67 30.07 15.19
N HIS A 102 -20.79 29.27 14.12
CA HIS A 102 -21.08 27.84 14.19
C HIS A 102 -19.84 26.97 14.00
N ASP A 103 -18.64 27.56 14.00
CA ASP A 103 -17.42 26.82 13.69
C ASP A 103 -17.09 25.77 14.76
N VAL A 104 -16.55 24.65 14.29
CA VAL A 104 -15.95 23.60 15.11
C VAL A 104 -14.47 23.57 14.83
N ILE A 105 -13.67 24.03 15.78
CA ILE A 105 -12.22 24.11 15.69
C ILE A 105 -11.63 22.87 16.36
N SER A 106 -10.85 22.10 15.60
CA SER A 106 -10.12 20.95 16.11
C SER A 106 -8.61 21.13 15.93
N GLU A 107 -7.84 20.91 16.99
CA GLU A 107 -6.38 20.89 16.95
C GLU A 107 -5.81 19.67 16.18
N SER A 108 -6.66 18.69 15.87
CA SER A 108 -6.26 17.53 15.06
C SER A 108 -6.31 17.89 13.58
N SER A 109 -5.30 17.50 12.80
CA SER A 109 -5.25 17.71 11.34
C SER A 109 -6.28 16.90 10.55
N GLY A 110 -6.96 15.94 11.21
CA GLY A 110 -8.03 15.13 10.62
C GLY A 110 -9.25 15.04 11.53
N PRO A 111 -10.43 14.69 10.99
CA PRO A 111 -11.64 14.54 11.79
C PRO A 111 -11.50 13.46 12.86
N THR A 112 -11.88 13.79 14.09
CA THR A 112 -11.93 12.86 15.22
C THR A 112 -13.39 12.57 15.60
N LYS A 113 -13.64 11.52 16.37
CA LYS A 113 -15.00 11.26 16.88
C LYS A 113 -15.57 12.47 17.64
N ALA A 114 -14.74 13.14 18.44
CA ALA A 114 -15.15 14.33 19.19
C ALA A 114 -15.51 15.50 18.27
N SER A 115 -14.69 15.79 17.25
CA SER A 115 -14.97 16.90 16.34
C SER A 115 -16.17 16.63 15.43
N ILE A 116 -16.41 15.39 15.02
CA ILE A 116 -17.62 15.00 14.28
C ILE A 116 -18.88 15.18 15.14
N ASN A 117 -18.85 14.74 16.40
CA ASN A 117 -19.99 14.93 17.31
C ASN A 117 -20.28 16.42 17.52
N ALA A 118 -19.24 17.23 17.70
CA ALA A 118 -19.37 18.69 17.82
C ALA A 118 -19.94 19.31 16.54
N LEU A 119 -19.52 18.84 15.36
CA LEU A 119 -20.05 19.28 14.06
C LEU A 119 -21.54 18.95 13.93
N ILE A 120 -21.96 17.74 14.32
CA ILE A 120 -23.37 17.35 14.31
C ILE A 120 -24.20 18.31 15.17
N GLU A 121 -23.73 18.66 16.36
CA GLU A 121 -24.42 19.61 17.23
C GLU A 121 -24.45 21.04 16.65
N ALA A 122 -23.35 21.51 16.06
CA ALA A 122 -23.31 22.81 15.40
C ALA A 122 -24.28 22.89 14.21
N ILE A 123 -24.37 21.81 13.43
CA ILE A 123 -25.35 21.67 12.35
C ILE A 123 -26.78 21.68 12.91
N ARG A 124 -27.05 20.96 13.99
CA ARG A 124 -28.38 20.93 14.63
C ARG A 124 -28.78 22.31 15.14
N ASP A 125 -27.86 23.07 15.71
CA ASP A 125 -28.12 24.45 16.11
C ASP A 125 -28.49 25.31 14.88
N ALA A 126 -27.68 25.25 13.81
CA ALA A 126 -27.93 26.00 12.58
C ALA A 126 -29.28 25.63 11.93
N VAL A 127 -29.59 24.33 11.83
CA VAL A 127 -30.86 23.84 11.27
C VAL A 127 -32.07 24.28 12.09
N THR A 128 -31.91 24.42 13.42
CA THR A 128 -32.99 24.87 14.32
C THR A 128 -33.04 26.38 14.49
N GLY A 129 -32.15 27.13 13.84
CA GLY A 129 -32.05 28.59 13.96
C GLY A 129 -31.55 29.07 15.32
N ARG A 130 -30.91 28.19 16.11
CA ARG A 130 -30.31 28.58 17.39
C ARG A 130 -29.05 29.41 17.15
N PRO A 131 -28.74 30.40 18.02
CA PRO A 131 -27.49 31.16 17.92
C PRO A 131 -26.27 30.24 17.88
N GLY A 132 -25.30 30.57 17.03
CA GLY A 132 -24.06 29.82 16.94
C GLY A 132 -23.23 29.91 18.21
N THR A 133 -22.55 28.81 18.54
CA THR A 133 -21.50 28.78 19.54
C THR A 133 -20.31 28.03 18.95
N VAL A 134 -19.16 28.67 19.00
CA VAL A 134 -17.89 28.10 18.50
C VAL A 134 -17.47 26.98 19.44
N ARG A 135 -17.10 25.84 18.87
CA ARG A 135 -16.75 24.63 19.61
C ARG A 135 -15.28 24.31 19.43
N HIS A 136 -14.53 24.27 20.52
CA HIS A 136 -13.10 23.93 20.50
C HIS A 136 -12.87 22.48 20.93
N ILE A 137 -12.13 21.73 20.12
CA ILE A 137 -11.83 20.32 20.30
C ILE A 137 -10.32 20.13 20.37
N ALA A 138 -9.82 19.98 21.60
CA ALA A 138 -8.41 19.70 21.85
C ALA A 138 -7.98 18.36 21.26
N LYS A 139 -6.70 18.25 20.90
CA LYS A 139 -6.11 16.99 20.43
C LYS A 139 -6.11 15.98 21.57
N ALA A 140 -6.80 14.86 21.38
CA ALA A 140 -6.83 13.81 22.38
C ALA A 140 -5.41 13.30 22.67
N VAL A 141 -4.97 13.43 23.92
CA VAL A 141 -3.72 12.82 24.38
C VAL A 141 -3.95 11.31 24.43
N ARG A 142 -3.39 10.59 23.47
CA ARG A 142 -3.46 9.12 23.50
C ARG A 142 -2.64 8.62 24.70
N PRO A 143 -3.19 7.77 25.58
CA PRO A 143 -2.39 7.12 26.60
C PRO A 143 -1.26 6.34 25.92
N LYS A 144 -0.04 6.50 26.43
CA LYS A 144 1.14 5.81 25.93
C LYS A 144 0.92 4.32 26.18
N SER A 145 0.86 3.52 25.10
CA SER A 145 0.78 2.06 25.23
C SER A 145 1.97 1.56 26.05
N THR A 146 1.71 0.78 27.09
CA THR A 146 2.72 0.12 27.91
C THR A 146 3.31 -1.13 27.26
N LYS A 147 2.73 -1.60 26.14
CA LYS A 147 3.28 -2.74 25.39
C LYS A 147 4.52 -2.30 24.62
N THR A 148 5.64 -2.96 24.88
CA THR A 148 6.84 -2.86 24.03
C THR A 148 6.46 -3.16 22.59
N PRO A 149 6.74 -2.25 21.64
CA PRO A 149 6.44 -2.50 20.23
C PRO A 149 7.19 -3.74 19.75
N SER A 150 6.52 -4.56 18.95
CA SER A 150 7.15 -5.72 18.33
C SER A 150 8.30 -5.24 17.43
N ARG A 151 9.46 -5.89 17.52
CA ARG A 151 10.59 -5.69 16.60
C ARG A 151 10.23 -6.07 15.16
N LEU A 152 9.27 -6.98 14.98
CA LEU A 152 8.74 -7.36 13.68
C LEU A 152 7.69 -6.35 13.20
N GLY A 153 7.93 -5.74 12.05
CA GLY A 153 6.98 -4.85 11.37
C GLY A 153 5.76 -5.58 10.79
N ALA A 154 5.02 -4.89 9.93
CA ALA A 154 3.89 -5.49 9.22
C ALA A 154 4.39 -6.47 8.15
N ILE A 155 3.69 -7.59 7.98
CA ILE A 155 3.93 -8.54 6.89
C ILE A 155 2.92 -8.28 5.77
N SER A 156 3.40 -7.71 4.68
CA SER A 156 2.57 -7.28 3.53
C SER A 156 3.02 -7.96 2.23
N PRO A 157 2.09 -8.20 1.27
CA PRO A 157 2.46 -8.73 -0.04
C PRO A 157 3.51 -7.86 -0.74
N HIS A 158 4.45 -8.49 -1.45
CA HIS A 158 5.46 -7.81 -2.26
C HIS A 158 4.83 -7.32 -3.57
N LYS A 159 5.13 -6.08 -3.97
CA LYS A 159 4.47 -5.45 -5.13
C LYS A 159 4.90 -6.04 -6.48
N TYR A 160 6.14 -6.51 -6.58
CA TYR A 160 6.78 -6.85 -7.86
C TYR A 160 7.19 -8.32 -7.97
N THR A 161 7.01 -9.10 -6.91
CA THR A 161 7.52 -10.47 -6.83
C THR A 161 6.37 -11.35 -6.42
N GLU A 162 6.01 -12.28 -7.30
CA GLU A 162 4.93 -13.23 -7.07
C GLU A 162 5.24 -14.10 -5.86
N ASN A 163 4.19 -14.44 -5.10
CA ASN A 163 4.28 -15.27 -3.91
C ASN A 163 5.33 -14.80 -2.89
N ALA A 164 5.54 -13.49 -2.77
CA ALA A 164 6.49 -12.91 -1.84
C ALA A 164 5.85 -11.88 -0.89
N PHE A 165 6.45 -11.69 0.29
CA PHE A 165 5.97 -10.77 1.32
C PHE A 165 7.12 -9.95 1.89
N HIS A 166 6.92 -8.64 2.08
CA HIS A 166 7.84 -7.81 2.84
C HIS A 166 7.85 -8.22 4.31
N VAL A 167 9.06 -8.34 4.85
CA VAL A 167 9.33 -8.59 6.27
C VAL A 167 10.34 -7.53 6.72
N SER A 168 10.07 -6.87 7.85
CA SER A 168 11.01 -5.90 8.40
C SER A 168 11.27 -6.17 9.87
N TRP A 169 12.54 -6.11 10.27
CA TRP A 169 12.96 -6.34 11.65
C TRP A 169 13.70 -5.12 12.19
N ILE A 170 13.33 -4.69 13.39
CA ILE A 170 14.01 -3.61 14.10
C ILE A 170 15.16 -4.24 14.91
N GLY A 171 16.38 -4.02 14.44
CA GLY A 171 17.62 -4.44 15.07
C GLY A 171 17.97 -3.60 16.30
N GLU A 172 19.12 -3.91 16.90
CA GLU A 172 19.70 -3.05 17.94
C GLU A 172 20.03 -1.67 17.38
N GLY A 173 19.98 -0.64 18.22
CA GLY A 173 20.22 0.75 17.76
C GLY A 173 19.14 1.29 16.80
N ASN A 174 17.99 0.62 16.69
CA ASN A 174 16.86 1.01 15.84
C ASN A 174 17.17 0.94 14.32
N THR A 175 18.10 0.07 13.92
CA THR A 175 18.31 -0.29 12.51
C THR A 175 17.09 -1.05 11.97
N ILE A 176 16.79 -0.89 10.68
CA ILE A 176 15.66 -1.58 10.05
C ILE A 176 16.21 -2.51 8.98
N GLU A 177 16.15 -3.80 9.27
CA GLU A 177 16.51 -4.86 8.35
C GLU A 177 15.32 -5.16 7.45
N ARG A 178 15.54 -5.10 6.13
CA ARG A 178 14.49 -5.30 5.12
C ARG A 178 14.71 -6.64 4.42
N MET A 179 13.74 -7.52 4.60
CA MET A 179 13.74 -8.88 4.10
C MET A 179 12.49 -9.16 3.28
N VAL A 180 12.52 -10.28 2.59
CA VAL A 180 11.42 -10.80 1.78
C VAL A 180 11.22 -12.26 2.13
N ALA A 181 10.02 -12.62 2.56
CA ALA A 181 9.60 -14.00 2.66
C ALA A 181 9.10 -14.44 1.27
N MET A 182 9.89 -15.27 0.59
CA MET A 182 9.65 -15.75 -0.78
C MET A 182 8.97 -17.11 -0.80
N ASP A 183 8.45 -17.47 -1.98
CA ASP A 183 7.78 -18.75 -2.24
C ASP A 183 6.69 -19.06 -1.20
N GLY A 184 5.75 -18.13 -1.05
CA GLY A 184 4.64 -18.27 -0.11
C GLY A 184 5.06 -18.33 1.35
N GLY A 185 6.30 -17.95 1.68
CA GLY A 185 6.85 -18.04 3.03
C GLY A 185 7.77 -19.25 3.26
N ASN A 186 8.22 -19.95 2.23
CA ASN A 186 9.20 -21.03 2.38
C ASN A 186 10.63 -20.54 2.63
N TYR A 187 10.99 -19.35 2.15
CA TYR A 187 12.37 -18.87 2.25
C TYR A 187 12.43 -17.42 2.70
N LEU A 188 13.41 -17.07 3.53
CA LEU A 188 13.74 -15.70 3.87
C LEU A 188 14.90 -15.24 3.00
N ALA A 189 14.80 -14.04 2.45
CA ALA A 189 15.84 -13.43 1.65
C ALA A 189 16.05 -11.96 2.04
N VAL A 190 17.25 -11.45 1.83
CA VAL A 190 17.51 -10.01 1.81
C VAL A 190 17.38 -9.50 0.38
N GLY A 191 16.73 -8.35 0.21
CA GLY A 191 16.53 -7.72 -1.09
C GLY A 191 16.64 -6.21 -0.96
N GLU A 192 17.74 -5.64 -1.43
CA GLU A 192 17.94 -4.20 -1.48
C GLU A 192 17.73 -3.67 -2.92
N GLY A 193 16.70 -2.84 -3.08
CA GLY A 193 16.50 -2.06 -4.30
C GLY A 193 16.26 -2.88 -5.56
N TRP A 194 17.17 -2.77 -6.54
CA TRP A 194 17.01 -3.32 -7.88
C TRP A 194 17.70 -4.69 -8.08
N GLY A 195 18.45 -5.19 -7.11
CA GLY A 195 19.20 -6.45 -7.20
C GLY A 195 18.34 -7.71 -7.08
N ALA A 196 18.92 -8.86 -7.41
CA ALA A 196 18.31 -10.16 -7.15
C ALA A 196 18.28 -10.44 -5.63
N PRO A 197 17.22 -11.07 -5.11
CA PRO A 197 17.17 -11.46 -3.71
C PRO A 197 18.29 -12.45 -3.39
N ARG A 198 18.88 -12.34 -2.19
CA ARG A 198 19.85 -13.31 -1.68
C ARG A 198 19.25 -14.01 -0.46
N PHE A 199 19.24 -15.33 -0.48
CA PHE A 199 18.50 -16.16 0.47
C PHE A 199 19.30 -16.37 1.74
N LEU A 200 18.65 -16.13 2.89
CA LEU A 200 19.18 -16.32 4.23
C LEU A 200 18.95 -17.74 4.73
N CYS A 201 17.70 -18.18 4.72
CA CYS A 201 17.32 -19.46 5.32
C CYS A 201 15.94 -19.95 4.85
N TRP A 202 15.64 -21.20 5.18
CA TRP A 202 14.32 -21.79 5.04
C TRP A 202 13.43 -21.41 6.23
N LEU A 203 12.20 -20.99 5.92
CA LEU A 203 11.16 -20.57 6.87
C LEU A 203 10.09 -21.65 7.07
N GLY A 204 9.77 -22.42 6.02
CA GLY A 204 8.74 -23.46 6.08
C GLY A 204 7.32 -22.98 6.35
N LEU A 205 7.00 -21.71 6.05
CA LEU A 205 5.69 -21.13 6.30
C LEU A 205 4.71 -21.26 5.13
N ALA A 206 5.14 -21.83 4.01
CA ALA A 206 4.23 -22.02 2.88
C ALA A 206 3.06 -22.93 3.26
N GLY A 207 1.85 -22.53 2.86
CA GLY A 207 0.60 -23.20 3.24
C GLY A 207 0.10 -22.86 4.65
N ILE A 208 0.91 -22.23 5.50
CA ILE A 208 0.46 -21.73 6.81
C ILE A 208 -0.26 -20.39 6.60
N PRO A 209 -1.45 -20.16 7.20
CA PRO A 209 -2.12 -18.87 7.11
C PRO A 209 -1.24 -17.74 7.62
N LYS A 210 -1.12 -16.65 6.84
CA LYS A 210 -0.26 -15.48 7.15
C LYS A 210 -0.46 -14.92 8.56
N ALA A 211 -1.69 -14.99 9.10
CA ALA A 211 -1.99 -14.54 10.45
C ALA A 211 -1.17 -15.26 11.54
N GLN A 212 -0.69 -16.47 11.25
CA GLN A 212 0.09 -17.31 12.17
C GLN A 212 1.61 -17.14 12.00
N TRP A 213 2.08 -16.39 10.99
CA TRP A 213 3.52 -16.26 10.69
C TRP A 213 4.30 -15.46 11.73
N ARG A 214 3.62 -14.61 12.52
CA ARG A 214 4.32 -13.65 13.39
C ARG A 214 5.15 -14.33 14.46
N ALA A 215 4.61 -15.36 15.12
CA ALA A 215 5.32 -16.05 16.19
C ALA A 215 6.63 -16.72 15.70
N PRO A 216 6.61 -17.60 14.67
CA PRO A 216 7.83 -18.24 14.19
C PRO A 216 8.85 -17.25 13.60
N LEU A 217 8.39 -16.18 12.94
CA LEU A 217 9.31 -15.14 12.47
C LEU A 217 9.97 -14.37 13.61
N ILE A 218 9.25 -14.06 14.69
CA ILE A 218 9.84 -13.37 15.85
C ILE A 218 10.88 -14.27 16.52
N GLU A 219 10.58 -15.55 16.70
CA GLU A 219 11.51 -16.53 17.27
C GLU A 219 12.79 -16.60 16.43
N LEU A 220 12.67 -16.91 15.13
CA LEU A 220 13.81 -16.99 14.22
C LEU A 220 14.63 -15.70 14.18
N LEU A 221 13.99 -14.55 13.97
CA LEU A 221 14.71 -13.26 13.82
C LEU A 221 15.32 -12.76 15.12
N THR A 222 14.89 -13.29 16.27
CA THR A 222 15.54 -13.01 17.55
C THR A 222 16.82 -13.83 17.73
N GLU A 223 16.85 -15.04 17.17
CA GLU A 223 18.03 -15.93 17.21
C GLU A 223 19.08 -15.59 16.13
N MET A 224 18.68 -14.88 15.07
CA MET A 224 19.60 -14.42 14.03
C MET A 224 20.41 -13.21 14.52
N ASP A 225 21.61 -13.45 15.06
CA ASP A 225 22.52 -12.41 15.53
C ASP A 225 23.19 -11.60 14.39
N ASP A 226 23.34 -12.19 13.21
CA ASP A 226 23.85 -11.54 12.00
C ASP A 226 23.18 -12.13 10.76
N PHE A 227 22.62 -11.28 9.90
CA PHE A 227 22.01 -11.68 8.61
C PHE A 227 23.07 -12.03 7.54
N GLY A 228 24.23 -12.53 7.99
CA GLY A 228 25.52 -12.40 7.30
C GLY A 228 25.86 -13.49 6.27
N SER A 229 25.19 -14.66 6.29
CA SER A 229 25.35 -15.66 5.23
C SER A 229 24.14 -15.67 4.32
N VAL A 230 24.37 -15.42 3.03
CA VAL A 230 23.33 -15.42 2.01
C VAL A 230 23.81 -16.17 0.78
N SER A 231 22.87 -16.80 0.08
CA SER A 231 23.12 -17.49 -1.19
C SER A 231 22.31 -16.90 -2.33
N GLN A 232 22.74 -17.11 -3.57
CA GLN A 232 22.00 -16.63 -4.74
C GLN A 232 20.62 -17.32 -4.89
N PHE A 233 20.52 -18.58 -4.51
CA PHE A 233 19.31 -19.39 -4.54
C PHE A 233 19.05 -20.01 -3.15
N PRO A 234 17.83 -20.50 -2.88
CA PRO A 234 17.52 -21.14 -1.59
C PRO A 234 18.40 -22.35 -1.24
N TRP A 235 19.03 -22.96 -2.25
CA TRP A 235 19.84 -24.17 -2.15
C TRP A 235 21.33 -23.92 -2.46
N GLY A 236 21.79 -22.66 -2.46
CA GLY A 236 23.19 -22.31 -2.70
C GLY A 236 23.37 -21.34 -3.86
N ASP A 237 24.59 -21.25 -4.40
CA ASP A 237 24.94 -20.20 -5.37
C ASP A 237 24.73 -20.60 -6.83
N HIS A 238 24.27 -21.81 -7.07
CA HIS A 238 24.10 -22.35 -8.42
C HIS A 238 22.73 -22.99 -8.60
N LEU A 239 22.02 -22.55 -9.63
CA LEU A 239 20.77 -23.18 -10.10
C LEU A 239 21.05 -24.43 -10.94
N PHE A 240 22.23 -24.50 -11.56
CA PHE A 240 22.65 -25.61 -12.42
C PHE A 240 24.02 -26.13 -11.98
N THR A 241 24.22 -27.44 -12.09
CA THR A 241 25.51 -28.12 -11.87
C THR A 241 25.94 -28.85 -13.14
N GLY A 242 27.21 -29.28 -13.20
CA GLY A 242 27.78 -30.00 -14.35
C GLY A 242 28.80 -29.19 -15.16
N ALA A 243 29.47 -29.88 -16.09
CA ALA A 243 30.66 -29.37 -16.78
C ALA A 243 30.41 -28.09 -17.60
N GLN A 244 29.19 -27.90 -18.12
CA GLN A 244 28.84 -26.73 -18.92
C GLN A 244 27.83 -25.78 -18.23
N ALA A 245 27.56 -25.95 -16.92
CA ALA A 245 26.56 -25.15 -16.19
C ALA A 245 26.81 -23.63 -16.26
N SER A 246 28.07 -23.22 -16.30
CA SER A 246 28.47 -21.81 -16.43
C SER A 246 28.03 -21.14 -17.73
N LYS A 247 27.61 -21.92 -18.74
CA LYS A 247 27.09 -21.44 -20.04
C LYS A 247 25.58 -21.19 -20.04
N ILE A 248 24.90 -21.43 -18.91
CA ILE A 248 23.47 -21.20 -18.74
C ILE A 248 23.25 -19.83 -18.10
N ARG A 249 22.23 -19.12 -18.57
CA ARG A 249 21.81 -17.80 -18.08
C ARG A 249 20.29 -17.77 -17.95
N VAL A 250 19.81 -17.65 -16.72
CA VAL A 250 18.40 -17.31 -16.45
C VAL A 250 18.28 -15.79 -16.44
N PHE A 251 17.17 -15.26 -16.97
CA PHE A 251 16.95 -13.81 -17.01
C PHE A 251 16.95 -13.19 -15.61
N GLU A 252 17.24 -11.89 -15.55
CA GLU A 252 17.98 -11.19 -14.49
C GLU A 252 17.46 -11.31 -13.06
N LYS A 253 16.24 -11.81 -12.82
CA LYS A 253 15.62 -11.86 -11.48
C LYS A 253 14.81 -13.12 -11.25
N PHE A 254 15.46 -14.29 -11.26
CA PHE A 254 14.82 -15.55 -10.91
C PHE A 254 14.02 -15.42 -9.60
N ASN A 255 12.69 -15.55 -9.69
CA ASN A 255 11.79 -15.60 -8.55
C ASN A 255 11.58 -17.05 -8.13
N ALA A 256 12.10 -17.43 -6.96
CA ALA A 256 11.84 -18.76 -6.40
C ALA A 256 10.34 -19.05 -6.19
N GLY A 257 9.51 -18.00 -6.03
CA GLY A 257 8.05 -18.12 -5.93
C GLY A 257 7.30 -18.01 -7.25
N GLY A 258 7.99 -17.87 -8.39
CA GLY A 258 7.37 -17.83 -9.72
C GLY A 258 6.94 -19.21 -10.21
N GLU A 259 6.16 -19.24 -11.29
CA GLU A 259 5.66 -20.47 -11.91
C GLU A 259 6.49 -20.92 -13.11
N ASP A 260 7.05 -19.97 -13.86
CA ASP A 260 7.92 -20.23 -15.00
C ASP A 260 8.96 -19.12 -15.22
N TRP A 261 10.02 -19.47 -15.96
CA TRP A 261 11.08 -18.56 -16.37
C TRP A 261 11.56 -18.92 -17.77
N ASP A 262 11.70 -17.90 -18.62
CA ASP A 262 12.54 -18.04 -19.81
C ASP A 262 14.02 -18.05 -19.42
N ALA A 263 14.81 -18.80 -20.17
CA ALA A 263 16.25 -18.86 -19.99
C ALA A 263 16.96 -19.16 -21.30
N THR A 264 18.27 -18.90 -21.32
CA THR A 264 19.13 -19.14 -22.48
C THR A 264 20.38 -19.88 -22.08
N CYS A 265 20.96 -20.62 -23.02
CA CYS A 265 22.26 -21.24 -22.84
C CYS A 265 23.05 -21.31 -24.16
N ASN A 266 24.35 -21.59 -24.03
CA ASN A 266 25.27 -21.81 -25.14
C ASN A 266 26.00 -23.15 -24.95
N LEU A 267 25.24 -24.22 -24.76
CA LEU A 267 25.78 -25.56 -24.53
C LEU A 267 26.33 -26.14 -25.83
N VAL A 268 27.55 -26.67 -25.77
CA VAL A 268 28.20 -27.29 -26.93
C VAL A 268 27.73 -28.72 -27.05
N GLY A 269 27.16 -29.06 -28.21
CA GLY A 269 26.73 -30.41 -28.56
C GLY A 269 25.36 -30.82 -28.02
N VAL A 270 24.62 -29.94 -27.34
CA VAL A 270 23.29 -30.26 -26.80
C VAL A 270 22.34 -30.68 -27.92
N ASP A 271 21.67 -31.82 -27.74
CA ASP A 271 20.70 -32.36 -28.68
C ASP A 271 19.30 -32.58 -28.06
N ALA A 272 19.21 -32.68 -26.74
CA ALA A 272 17.97 -32.88 -26.02
C ALA A 272 18.03 -32.33 -24.59
N ILE A 273 16.85 -32.26 -23.96
CA ILE A 273 16.69 -32.10 -22.51
C ILE A 273 15.87 -33.26 -21.96
N THR A 274 16.17 -33.63 -20.72
CA THR A 274 15.22 -34.31 -19.83
C THR A 274 14.51 -33.26 -18.97
N GLU A 275 13.60 -33.69 -18.10
CA GLU A 275 12.97 -32.83 -17.09
C GLU A 275 13.97 -32.07 -16.18
N THR A 276 15.21 -32.54 -16.07
CA THR A 276 16.19 -31.97 -15.13
C THR A 276 17.58 -31.75 -15.72
N ALA A 277 17.88 -32.24 -16.92
CA ALA A 277 19.22 -32.18 -17.50
C ALA A 277 19.24 -31.83 -18.98
N PHE A 278 20.32 -31.20 -19.42
CA PHE A 278 20.68 -31.05 -20.82
C PHE A 278 21.61 -32.19 -21.24
N THR A 279 21.33 -32.82 -22.37
CA THR A 279 22.10 -33.97 -22.84
C THR A 279 22.69 -33.78 -24.23
N ALA A 280 23.75 -34.54 -24.51
CA ALA A 280 24.31 -34.74 -25.84
C ALA A 280 24.61 -36.23 -26.03
N GLN A 281 23.95 -36.89 -26.97
CA GLN A 281 24.14 -38.33 -27.23
C GLN A 281 23.97 -39.21 -25.97
N GLY A 282 23.12 -38.78 -25.03
CA GLY A 282 22.88 -39.46 -23.76
C GLY A 282 23.77 -39.03 -22.58
N GLU A 283 24.81 -38.24 -22.82
CA GLU A 283 25.69 -37.70 -21.76
C GLU A 283 25.15 -36.39 -21.18
N VAL A 284 25.21 -36.23 -19.85
CA VAL A 284 24.73 -35.02 -19.16
C VAL A 284 25.76 -33.89 -19.28
N LEU A 285 25.37 -32.79 -19.91
CA LEU A 285 26.21 -31.60 -20.07
C LEU A 285 26.09 -30.64 -18.87
N ALA A 286 24.86 -30.49 -18.38
CA ALA A 286 24.49 -29.69 -17.22
C ALA A 286 23.13 -30.17 -16.70
N GLN A 287 22.87 -30.02 -15.42
CA GLN A 287 21.61 -30.40 -14.77
C GLN A 287 21.14 -29.34 -13.79
N LEU A 288 19.84 -29.31 -13.51
CA LEU A 288 19.30 -28.53 -12.41
C LEU A 288 19.90 -28.99 -11.09
N HIS A 289 20.12 -28.03 -10.18
CA HIS A 289 20.50 -28.33 -8.81
C HIS A 289 19.40 -29.15 -8.13
N ASP A 290 19.77 -30.17 -7.35
CA ASP A 290 18.80 -31.09 -6.72
C ASP A 290 17.75 -30.33 -5.89
N GLY A 291 18.18 -29.35 -5.11
CA GLY A 291 17.25 -28.47 -4.37
C GLY A 291 16.25 -27.69 -5.24
N ALA A 292 16.60 -27.35 -6.49
CA ALA A 292 15.66 -26.76 -7.45
C ALA A 292 14.63 -27.80 -7.92
N VAL A 293 15.09 -29.02 -8.19
CA VAL A 293 14.24 -30.15 -8.58
C VAL A 293 13.27 -30.50 -7.45
N ASP A 294 13.74 -30.56 -6.21
CA ASP A 294 12.93 -30.79 -5.02
C ASP A 294 11.91 -29.67 -4.80
N ALA A 295 12.29 -28.42 -5.10
CA ALA A 295 11.38 -27.29 -5.09
C ALA A 295 10.36 -27.33 -6.27
N GLY A 296 10.44 -28.32 -7.16
CA GLY A 296 9.49 -28.56 -8.24
C GLY A 296 9.88 -27.96 -9.59
N TRP A 297 11.08 -27.38 -9.73
CA TRP A 297 11.54 -26.82 -11.01
C TRP A 297 11.94 -27.91 -12.00
N ARG A 298 11.61 -27.71 -13.26
CA ARG A 298 11.85 -28.61 -14.39
C ARG A 298 12.25 -27.83 -15.64
N LEU A 299 13.01 -28.47 -16.53
CA LEU A 299 13.34 -27.95 -17.85
C LEU A 299 12.24 -28.31 -18.85
N ASP A 300 11.93 -27.38 -19.75
CA ASP A 300 10.97 -27.55 -20.82
C ASP A 300 11.38 -26.76 -22.07
N ASP A 301 10.82 -27.12 -23.23
CA ASP A 301 10.84 -26.34 -24.47
C ASP A 301 12.25 -25.89 -24.93
N LEU A 302 13.19 -26.83 -25.10
CA LEU A 302 14.51 -26.53 -25.66
C LEU A 302 14.39 -26.21 -27.16
N LEU A 303 14.79 -24.99 -27.53
CA LEU A 303 14.75 -24.49 -28.91
C LEU A 303 16.11 -23.90 -29.29
N ILE A 304 16.57 -24.22 -30.51
CA ILE A 304 17.71 -23.52 -31.11
C ILE A 304 17.20 -22.27 -31.81
N THR A 305 17.81 -21.13 -31.51
CA THR A 305 17.45 -19.84 -32.07
C THR A 305 18.70 -19.08 -32.54
N THR A 306 18.52 -18.01 -33.30
CA THR A 306 19.62 -17.19 -33.83
C THR A 306 19.59 -15.80 -33.23
N GLY A 307 20.69 -15.39 -32.62
CA GLY A 307 20.88 -14.06 -32.05
C GLY A 307 21.95 -13.26 -32.77
N MET A 308 22.27 -12.08 -32.23
CA MET A 308 23.27 -11.17 -32.77
C MET A 308 24.68 -11.81 -32.91
N HIS A 309 25.01 -12.76 -32.03
CA HIS A 309 26.32 -13.43 -31.98
C HIS A 309 26.30 -14.86 -32.53
N GLY A 310 25.26 -15.22 -33.29
CA GLY A 310 25.09 -16.56 -33.86
C GLY A 310 24.02 -17.39 -33.14
N PRO A 311 24.01 -18.72 -33.38
CA PRO A 311 23.01 -19.60 -32.79
C PRO A 311 23.22 -19.77 -31.29
N TYR A 312 22.12 -19.78 -30.53
CA TYR A 312 22.09 -20.07 -29.10
C TYR A 312 20.84 -20.90 -28.77
N GLN A 313 20.79 -21.47 -27.57
CA GLN A 313 19.60 -22.22 -27.13
C GLN A 313 18.74 -21.38 -26.19
N ARG A 314 17.43 -21.46 -26.37
CA ARG A 314 16.42 -20.97 -25.44
C ARG A 314 15.71 -22.18 -24.83
N PHE A 315 15.36 -22.08 -23.56
CA PHE A 315 14.56 -23.10 -22.87
C PHE A 315 13.68 -22.41 -21.81
N ARG A 316 12.73 -23.15 -21.28
CA ARG A 316 11.89 -22.72 -20.17
C ARG A 316 12.23 -23.51 -18.92
N LEU A 317 12.16 -22.83 -17.78
CA LEU A 317 12.03 -23.44 -16.48
C LEU A 317 10.57 -23.37 -16.10
N ILE A 318 9.97 -24.50 -15.75
CA ILE A 318 8.59 -24.56 -15.29
C ILE A 318 8.56 -25.23 -13.92
N ARG A 319 7.59 -24.86 -13.08
CA ARG A 319 7.42 -25.46 -11.76
C ARG A 319 6.22 -26.42 -11.74
N SER A 320 6.49 -27.72 -11.58
CA SER A 320 5.44 -28.75 -11.48
C SER A 320 4.91 -28.85 -10.04
N GLY A 321 3.62 -28.54 -9.81
CA GLY A 321 2.98 -28.63 -8.49
C GLY A 321 1.56 -28.07 -8.45
N VAL A 322 0.67 -28.71 -7.68
CA VAL A 322 -0.77 -28.43 -7.57
C VAL A 322 -1.03 -27.01 -7.04
N ARG A 323 -1.88 -26.25 -7.74
CA ARG A 323 -2.58 -25.06 -7.22
C ARG A 323 -3.14 -25.33 -5.82
N ALA A 324 -2.51 -24.82 -4.78
CA ALA A 324 -3.29 -24.28 -3.68
C ALA A 324 -3.89 -22.98 -4.22
N LYS A 325 -5.19 -23.00 -4.52
CA LYS A 325 -6.01 -21.79 -4.65
C LYS A 325 -5.81 -20.95 -3.39
N LEU A 326 -4.77 -20.13 -3.32
CA LEU A 326 -4.51 -19.35 -2.11
C LEU A 326 -5.20 -17.99 -2.12
N TRP A 327 -5.73 -17.52 -3.25
CA TRP A 327 -6.63 -16.37 -3.29
C TRP A 327 -8.02 -16.76 -3.81
N ALA A 328 -8.71 -17.60 -3.04
CA ALA A 328 -10.15 -17.42 -2.90
C ALA A 328 -10.35 -16.49 -1.70
N THR A 329 -10.80 -15.27 -2.01
CA THR A 329 -11.25 -14.23 -1.10
C THR A 329 -12.09 -14.77 0.06
N THR A 330 -11.61 -14.55 1.29
CA THR A 330 -12.37 -14.08 2.47
C THR A 330 -11.40 -13.46 3.46
#